data_AF-A0A444HLJ7-F1
#
_entry.id   AF-A0A444HLJ7-F1
#
_cell.length_a   1.000
_cell.length_b   1.000
_cell.length_c   1.000
_cell.angle_alpha   90.00
_cell.angle_beta   90.00
_cell.angle_gamma   90.00
#
_symmetry.space_group_name_H-M   'P 1'
#
loop_
_entity.id
_entity.type
_entity.pdbx_description
1 polymer ?
#
loop_
_entity_poly.entity_id
_entity_poly.type
_entity_poly.pdbx_seq_one_letter_code
_entity_poly.pdbx_strand_id
1 'polypeptide(L)'
;SYGGRRRSRDDYLDMLDDLALHPKTAAHISHKLAVHFISDQPDEGMVSDMAEAWKKTDGDLTAVYTAMLDHPAAWRDEGAKARQPFDYVVAGLRALNAGPVNGVVGSFLAANQQGTDEGDMAANTPGMAGSPVTTDPAGEAREKRLKAFQTARALGQGALRRMGQPTWLPPSPVGFEEGFSAWITGSQLAERLAWARRAAAQFGRDEDPREFLKSTLADAARDETIRVVSQAPNKISGLTLVLASPEFNRR
;
A
#
# COMPACT_ATOMS: atom_id res chain seq x y z
N SER A 1 -7.29 -39.92 2.42
CA SER A 1 -8.39 -39.64 1.48
C SER A 1 -9.38 -38.76 2.21
N TYR A 2 -9.43 -37.48 1.88
CA TYR A 2 -10.36 -36.52 2.48
C TYR A 2 -11.76 -36.73 1.89
N GLY A 3 -12.77 -36.90 2.74
CA GLY A 3 -14.13 -37.13 2.30
C GLY A 3 -14.43 -38.58 1.93
N GLY A 4 -15.33 -39.20 2.70
CA GLY A 4 -16.00 -40.45 2.35
C GLY A 4 -17.22 -40.24 1.45
N ARG A 5 -18.20 -41.15 1.51
CA ARG A 5 -19.47 -41.09 0.75
C ARG A 5 -20.31 -39.83 1.04
N ARG A 6 -20.12 -39.21 2.20
CA ARG A 6 -20.62 -37.85 2.55
C ARG A 6 -19.42 -37.03 3.00
N ARG A 7 -19.31 -35.80 2.49
CA ARG A 7 -18.27 -34.84 2.86
C ARG A 7 -18.77 -33.94 3.98
N SER A 8 -17.95 -33.73 5.00
CA SER A 8 -18.17 -32.77 6.07
C SER A 8 -17.25 -31.56 5.90
N ARG A 9 -17.43 -30.56 6.77
CA ARG A 9 -16.53 -29.42 6.88
C ARG A 9 -15.12 -29.86 7.32
N ASP A 10 -15.06 -30.84 8.20
CA ASP A 10 -13.82 -31.30 8.82
C ASP A 10 -12.90 -31.95 7.77
N ASP A 11 -13.47 -32.64 6.77
CA ASP A 11 -12.69 -33.26 5.69
C ASP A 11 -11.78 -32.27 4.95
N TYR A 12 -12.25 -31.05 4.67
CA TYR A 12 -11.42 -30.06 3.97
C TYR A 12 -10.45 -29.36 4.92
N LEU A 13 -10.74 -29.28 6.22
CA LEU A 13 -9.83 -28.73 7.21
C LEU A 13 -8.64 -29.68 7.40
N ASP A 14 -8.89 -30.99 7.56
CA ASP A 14 -7.85 -32.01 7.62
C ASP A 14 -6.93 -31.98 6.37
N MET A 15 -7.53 -31.76 5.19
CA MET A 15 -6.77 -31.58 3.95
C MET A 15 -5.87 -30.35 3.98
N LEU A 16 -6.38 -29.22 4.48
CA LEU A 16 -5.61 -27.98 4.58
C LEU A 16 -4.49 -28.11 5.61
N ASP A 17 -4.74 -28.80 6.72
CA ASP A 17 -3.73 -29.06 7.75
C ASP A 17 -2.61 -29.95 7.20
N ASP A 18 -2.94 -31.07 6.56
CA ASP A 18 -1.96 -31.94 5.90
C ASP A 18 -1.17 -31.19 4.81
N LEU A 19 -1.83 -30.29 4.07
CA LEU A 19 -1.15 -29.46 3.07
C LEU A 19 -0.21 -28.45 3.72
N ALA A 20 -0.59 -27.82 4.84
CA ALA A 20 0.23 -26.86 5.58
C ALA A 20 1.47 -27.51 6.20
N LEU A 21 1.33 -28.76 6.66
CA LEU A 21 2.39 -29.58 7.23
C LEU A 21 3.37 -30.13 6.18
N HIS A 22 2.96 -30.17 4.91
CA HIS A 22 3.75 -30.80 3.88
C HIS A 22 5.11 -30.08 3.67
N PRO A 23 6.25 -30.78 3.65
CA PRO A 23 7.58 -30.14 3.55
C PRO A 23 7.77 -29.25 2.34
N LYS A 24 7.12 -29.58 1.21
CA LYS A 24 7.13 -28.72 0.01
C LYS A 24 6.38 -27.40 0.21
N THR A 25 5.35 -27.38 1.05
CA THR A 25 4.60 -26.17 1.39
C THR A 25 5.47 -25.26 2.24
N ALA A 26 6.13 -25.80 3.27
CA ALA A 26 7.08 -25.05 4.10
C ALA A 26 8.17 -24.38 3.25
N ALA A 27 8.81 -25.12 2.34
CA ALA A 27 9.83 -24.59 1.45
C ALA A 27 9.26 -23.55 0.46
N HIS A 28 8.10 -23.83 -0.13
CA HIS A 28 7.47 -22.93 -1.11
C HIS A 28 7.04 -21.60 -0.49
N ILE A 29 6.38 -21.63 0.67
CA ILE A 29 5.93 -20.42 1.36
C ILE A 29 7.14 -19.65 1.92
N SER A 30 8.13 -20.33 2.50
CA SER A 30 9.36 -19.67 2.96
C SER A 30 10.08 -18.94 1.82
N HIS A 31 10.21 -19.59 0.65
CA HIS A 31 10.77 -18.95 -0.53
C HIS A 31 9.96 -17.73 -0.97
N LYS A 32 8.62 -17.82 -1.02
CA LYS A 32 7.76 -16.68 -1.40
C LYS A 32 7.87 -15.52 -0.42
N LEU A 33 7.93 -15.79 0.88
CA LEU A 33 8.11 -14.77 1.92
C LEU A 33 9.47 -14.08 1.76
N ALA A 34 10.55 -14.86 1.60
CA ALA A 34 11.87 -14.30 1.36
C ALA A 34 11.93 -13.48 0.06
N VAL A 35 11.26 -13.94 -1.01
CA VAL A 35 11.12 -13.18 -2.26
C VAL A 35 10.41 -11.85 -2.03
N HIS A 36 9.30 -11.88 -1.29
CA HIS A 36 8.47 -10.69 -1.09
C HIS A 36 9.12 -9.65 -0.17
N PHE A 37 9.78 -10.08 0.90
CA PHE A 37 10.32 -9.20 1.94
C PHE A 37 11.79 -8.86 1.75
N ILE A 38 12.62 -9.77 1.24
CA ILE A 38 14.08 -9.61 1.23
C ILE A 38 14.62 -9.30 -0.16
N SER A 39 14.48 -10.23 -1.11
CA SER A 39 15.15 -10.13 -2.42
C SER A 39 14.44 -10.97 -3.47
N ASP A 40 14.39 -10.51 -4.71
CA ASP A 40 13.87 -11.29 -5.85
C ASP A 40 14.61 -12.63 -6.03
N GLN A 41 15.85 -12.72 -5.56
CA GLN A 41 16.68 -13.93 -5.51
C GLN A 41 17.19 -14.12 -4.07
N PRO A 42 16.39 -14.71 -3.17
CA PRO A 42 16.78 -14.89 -1.79
C PRO A 42 17.87 -15.96 -1.66
N ASP A 43 18.66 -15.85 -0.59
CA ASP A 43 19.68 -16.83 -0.24
C ASP A 43 19.04 -18.20 0.06
N GLU A 44 19.60 -19.28 -0.52
CA GLU A 44 19.04 -20.63 -0.32
C GLU A 44 19.14 -21.10 1.13
N GLY A 45 20.18 -20.67 1.86
CA GLY A 45 20.36 -20.94 3.28
C GLY A 45 19.26 -20.29 4.12
N MET A 46 18.92 -19.03 3.85
CA MET A 46 17.78 -18.35 4.48
C MET A 46 16.48 -19.13 4.30
N VAL A 47 16.19 -19.56 3.06
CA VAL A 47 14.95 -20.31 2.78
C VAL A 47 14.94 -21.66 3.50
N SER A 48 16.11 -22.31 3.62
CA SER A 48 16.28 -23.53 4.39
C SER A 48 15.97 -23.32 5.88
N ASP A 49 16.57 -22.29 6.49
CA ASP A 49 16.38 -21.97 7.91
C ASP A 49 14.93 -21.61 8.23
N MET A 50 14.27 -20.84 7.36
CA MET A 50 12.84 -20.54 7.46
C MET A 50 11.98 -21.81 7.37
N ALA A 51 12.29 -22.72 6.43
CA ALA A 51 11.55 -23.97 6.27
C ALA A 51 11.78 -24.94 7.45
N GLU A 52 12.96 -24.90 8.09
CA GLU A 52 13.20 -25.61 9.34
C GLU A 52 12.41 -25.02 10.51
N ALA A 53 12.37 -23.69 10.64
CA ALA A 53 11.56 -23.02 11.66
C ALA A 53 10.09 -23.42 11.51
N TRP A 54 9.55 -23.36 10.28
CA TRP A 54 8.20 -23.82 9.96
C TRP A 54 7.92 -25.24 10.47
N LYS A 55 8.83 -26.19 10.21
CA LYS A 55 8.65 -27.59 10.64
C LYS A 55 8.75 -27.76 12.16
N LYS A 56 9.59 -26.97 12.83
CA LYS A 56 9.76 -27.03 14.29
C LYS A 56 8.57 -26.44 15.04
N THR A 57 7.86 -25.47 14.43
CA THR A 57 6.78 -24.71 15.06
C THR A 57 5.41 -24.96 14.45
N ASP A 58 5.28 -26.00 13.63
CA ASP A 58 4.00 -26.38 13.00
C ASP A 58 3.38 -25.26 12.14
N GLY A 59 4.23 -24.48 11.46
CA GLY A 59 3.80 -23.39 10.59
C GLY A 59 3.52 -22.06 11.29
N ASP A 60 3.99 -21.85 12.52
CA ASP A 60 3.94 -20.52 13.15
C ASP A 60 4.74 -19.49 12.33
N LEU A 61 4.00 -18.60 11.67
CA LEU A 61 4.56 -17.55 10.83
C LEU A 61 5.46 -16.59 11.61
N THR A 62 5.22 -16.37 12.91
CA THR A 62 6.07 -15.49 13.73
C THR A 62 7.48 -16.05 13.80
N ALA A 63 7.61 -17.35 14.10
CA ALA A 63 8.91 -18.02 14.14
C ALA A 63 9.61 -18.04 12.78
N VAL A 64 8.84 -18.21 11.69
CA VAL A 64 9.37 -18.17 10.32
C VAL A 64 9.88 -16.77 9.95
N TYR A 65 9.16 -15.71 10.33
CA TYR A 65 9.62 -14.33 10.15
C TYR A 65 10.84 -14.02 11.00
N THR A 66 10.90 -14.50 12.25
CA THR A 66 12.10 -14.36 13.09
C THR A 66 13.31 -15.02 12.42
N ALA A 67 13.19 -16.26 11.94
CA ALA A 67 14.27 -16.93 11.22
C ALA A 67 14.71 -16.15 9.96
N MET A 68 13.77 -15.56 9.23
CA MET A 68 14.06 -14.73 8.06
C MET A 68 14.84 -13.45 8.44
N LEU A 69 14.37 -12.71 9.44
CA LEU A 69 14.92 -11.42 9.83
C LEU A 69 16.23 -11.54 10.62
N ASP A 70 16.44 -12.62 11.35
CA ASP A 70 17.69 -12.88 12.07
C ASP A 70 18.81 -13.40 11.16
N HIS A 71 18.47 -13.88 9.95
CA HIS A 71 19.45 -14.41 9.00
C HIS A 71 20.32 -13.26 8.43
N PRO A 72 21.66 -13.38 8.40
CA PRO A 72 22.56 -12.29 7.98
C PRO A 72 22.28 -11.76 6.57
N ALA A 73 21.80 -12.60 5.66
CA ALA A 73 21.45 -12.19 4.30
C ALA A 73 20.24 -11.24 4.21
N ALA A 74 19.43 -11.10 5.26
CA ALA A 74 18.27 -10.20 5.26
C ALA A 74 18.65 -8.73 5.17
N TRP A 75 19.82 -8.36 5.69
CA TRP A 75 20.26 -6.96 5.83
C TRP A 75 21.46 -6.60 4.96
N ARG A 76 21.87 -7.48 4.04
CA ARG A 76 23.03 -7.23 3.16
C ARG A 76 22.77 -6.15 2.11
N ASP A 77 21.58 -6.15 1.53
CA ASP A 77 21.22 -5.35 0.35
C ASP A 77 19.95 -4.51 0.62
N GLU A 78 20.00 -3.66 1.64
CA GLU A 78 18.87 -2.80 2.03
C GLU A 78 18.37 -1.94 0.85
N GLY A 79 17.06 -1.86 0.67
CA GLY A 79 16.47 -1.09 -0.44
C GLY A 79 16.62 -1.74 -1.82
N ALA A 80 16.98 -3.02 -1.89
CA ALA A 80 17.05 -3.77 -3.14
C ALA A 80 15.68 -3.89 -3.83
N LYS A 81 14.58 -3.93 -3.06
CA LYS A 81 13.24 -4.10 -3.62
C LYS A 81 12.59 -2.77 -3.96
N ALA A 82 11.84 -2.79 -5.06
CA ALA A 82 10.96 -1.69 -5.38
C ALA A 82 9.77 -1.73 -4.43
N ARG A 83 9.42 -0.59 -3.84
CA ARG A 83 8.14 -0.44 -3.16
C ARG A 83 7.03 -0.56 -4.20
N GLN A 84 6.12 -1.51 -4.04
CA GLN A 84 4.99 -1.68 -4.95
C GLN A 84 4.02 -0.48 -4.86
N PRO A 85 3.17 -0.23 -5.88
CA PRO A 85 2.24 0.90 -5.87
C PRO A 85 1.31 0.97 -4.64
N PHE A 86 0.81 -0.17 -4.17
CA PHE A 86 -0.02 -0.24 -2.98
C PHE A 86 0.74 0.25 -1.74
N ASP A 87 1.93 -0.31 -1.51
CA ASP A 87 2.79 0.08 -0.39
C ASP A 87 3.23 1.53 -0.50
N TYR A 88 3.51 2.02 -1.71
CA TYR A 88 3.88 3.40 -1.97
C TYR A 88 2.75 4.37 -1.60
N VAL A 89 1.51 4.07 -2.02
CA VAL A 89 0.33 4.88 -1.68
C VAL A 89 0.08 4.85 -0.16
N VAL A 90 0.11 3.67 0.46
CA VAL A 90 -0.12 3.53 1.91
C VAL A 90 0.97 4.26 2.71
N ALA A 91 2.25 4.06 2.37
CA ALA A 91 3.35 4.73 3.04
C ALA A 91 3.30 6.24 2.83
N GLY A 92 2.95 6.73 1.63
CA GLY A 92 2.88 8.15 1.34
C GLY A 92 1.72 8.82 2.09
N LEU A 93 0.56 8.17 2.14
CA LEU A 93 -0.56 8.63 2.94
C LEU A 93 -0.23 8.60 4.43
N ARG A 94 0.44 7.55 4.93
CA ARG A 94 0.87 7.47 6.33
C ARG A 94 1.86 8.59 6.67
N ALA A 95 2.85 8.84 5.82
CA ALA A 95 3.81 9.92 6.00
C ALA A 95 3.09 11.28 6.08
N LEU A 96 2.14 11.53 5.16
CA LEU A 96 1.33 12.76 5.12
C LEU A 96 0.26 12.84 6.21
N ASN A 97 0.04 11.78 6.99
CA ASN A 97 -0.95 11.72 8.05
C ASN A 97 -0.38 12.11 9.42
N ALA A 98 0.76 12.77 9.47
CA ALA A 98 1.30 13.31 10.72
C ALA A 98 0.29 14.29 11.34
N GLY A 99 -0.14 14.05 12.59
CA GLY A 99 -1.08 14.92 13.33
C GLY A 99 -1.85 14.21 14.45
N PRO A 100 -2.58 14.94 15.33
CA PRO A 100 -3.22 14.36 16.51
C PRO A 100 -4.40 13.42 16.20
N VAL A 101 -4.54 12.39 17.05
CA VAL A 101 -5.60 11.38 17.19
C VAL A 101 -5.89 10.50 15.95
N ASN A 102 -5.96 11.07 14.74
CA ASN A 102 -6.17 10.34 13.48
C ASN A 102 -5.42 10.94 12.27
N GLY A 103 -4.77 12.11 12.42
CA GLY A 103 -4.14 12.85 11.33
C GLY A 103 -5.12 13.38 10.27
N VAL A 104 -4.64 14.25 9.37
CA VAL A 104 -5.48 14.92 8.35
C VAL A 104 -6.04 13.94 7.33
N VAL A 105 -5.25 12.94 6.93
CA VAL A 105 -5.68 11.89 5.98
C VAL A 105 -6.71 10.98 6.62
N GLY A 106 -6.50 10.52 7.86
CA GLY A 106 -7.43 9.65 8.55
C GLY A 106 -8.78 10.34 8.78
N SER A 107 -8.76 11.62 9.19
CA SER A 107 -9.97 12.43 9.35
C SER A 107 -10.71 12.61 8.02
N PHE A 108 -9.97 12.87 6.93
CA PHE A 108 -10.55 12.97 5.58
C PHE A 108 -11.18 11.64 5.14
N LEU A 109 -10.52 10.50 5.35
CA LEU A 109 -11.05 9.20 4.96
C LEU A 109 -12.30 8.85 5.77
N ALA A 110 -12.28 9.03 7.09
CA ALA A 110 -13.42 8.76 7.97
C ALA A 110 -14.66 9.59 7.58
N ALA A 111 -14.47 10.89 7.28
CA ALA A 111 -15.55 11.77 6.85
C ALA A 111 -16.18 11.36 5.50
N ASN A 112 -15.51 10.51 4.71
CA ASN A 112 -15.93 10.13 3.36
C ASN A 112 -16.19 8.62 3.20
N GLN A 113 -16.18 7.84 4.28
CA GLN A 113 -16.54 6.42 4.27
C GLN A 113 -18.07 6.17 4.27
N GLN A 114 -18.88 7.14 4.70
CA GLN A 114 -20.34 7.01 4.91
C GLN A 114 -21.19 7.01 3.62
N GLY A 115 -20.66 6.48 2.50
CA GLY A 115 -21.33 6.47 1.21
C GLY A 115 -21.92 5.12 0.77
N THR A 116 -21.78 4.06 1.57
CA THR A 116 -22.13 2.68 1.15
C THR A 116 -23.24 2.00 1.94
N ASP A 117 -23.87 2.68 2.89
CA ASP A 117 -24.96 2.09 3.68
C ASP A 117 -26.34 2.37 3.03
N GLU A 118 -26.83 1.38 2.27
CA GLU A 118 -28.22 0.89 2.11
C GLU A 118 -29.46 1.83 2.04
N GLY A 119 -29.33 3.17 1.92
CA GLY A 119 -30.48 4.08 2.12
C GLY A 119 -31.17 4.74 0.92
N ASP A 120 -30.51 4.93 -0.23
CA ASP A 120 -30.94 5.97 -1.21
C ASP A 120 -31.32 5.43 -2.60
N MET A 121 -32.08 4.34 -2.66
CA MET A 121 -32.76 3.88 -3.89
C MET A 121 -34.26 4.24 -3.88
N ALA A 122 -34.62 5.39 -3.30
CA ALA A 122 -36.00 5.89 -3.31
C ALA A 122 -36.13 7.20 -4.11
N ALA A 123 -36.80 7.07 -5.25
CA ALA A 123 -37.55 8.10 -5.98
C ALA A 123 -36.84 9.40 -6.38
N ASN A 124 -36.47 9.50 -7.65
CA ASN A 124 -36.39 10.81 -8.31
C ASN A 124 -37.22 10.78 -9.61
N THR A 125 -38.49 11.22 -9.48
CA THR A 125 -39.33 11.58 -10.63
C THR A 125 -39.10 13.07 -10.89
N PRO A 126 -38.68 13.50 -12.10
CA PRO A 126 -38.34 14.90 -12.32
C PRO A 126 -39.61 15.75 -12.44
N GLY A 127 -39.86 16.59 -11.44
CA GLY A 127 -40.77 17.73 -11.53
C GLY A 127 -40.02 18.96 -12.07
N MET A 128 -40.38 19.38 -13.28
CA MET A 128 -39.89 20.61 -13.89
C MET A 128 -40.51 21.84 -13.23
N ALA A 129 -39.74 22.63 -12.48
CA ALA A 129 -40.05 24.03 -12.21
C ALA A 129 -38.76 24.80 -11.92
N GLY A 130 -38.45 25.78 -12.78
CA GLY A 130 -37.35 26.71 -12.58
C GLY A 130 -37.58 27.60 -11.37
N SER A 131 -36.56 27.74 -10.55
CA SER A 131 -36.45 28.78 -9.52
C SER A 131 -34.98 29.17 -9.37
N PRO A 132 -34.69 30.43 -9.00
CA PRO A 132 -33.41 31.06 -9.26
C PRO A 132 -32.29 30.49 -8.37
N VAL A 133 -31.05 30.61 -8.87
CA VAL A 133 -29.81 30.23 -8.17
C VAL A 133 -29.69 31.05 -6.88
N THR A 134 -30.27 30.52 -5.81
CA THR A 134 -29.83 30.77 -4.45
C THR A 134 -28.88 29.65 -4.11
N THR A 135 -27.75 29.95 -3.46
CA THR A 135 -26.78 28.93 -3.02
C THR A 135 -27.48 28.01 -2.03
N ASP A 136 -28.01 26.90 -2.52
CA ASP A 136 -28.61 25.85 -1.71
C ASP A 136 -27.50 25.25 -0.82
N PRO A 137 -27.56 25.43 0.51
CA PRO A 137 -26.56 24.86 1.42
C PRO A 137 -26.47 23.34 1.31
N ALA A 138 -27.56 22.66 0.94
CA ALA A 138 -27.58 21.22 0.68
C ALA A 138 -26.86 20.87 -0.64
N GLY A 139 -27.05 21.69 -1.67
CA GLY A 139 -26.30 21.64 -2.93
C GLY A 139 -24.79 21.79 -2.73
N GLU A 140 -24.36 22.78 -1.95
CA GLU A 140 -22.94 22.97 -1.62
C GLU A 140 -22.34 21.78 -0.85
N ALA A 141 -23.08 21.23 0.10
CA ALA A 141 -22.66 20.05 0.86
C ALA A 141 -22.52 18.82 -0.03
N ARG A 142 -23.46 18.62 -0.96
CA ARG A 142 -23.42 17.53 -1.96
C ARG A 142 -22.21 17.67 -2.89
N GLU A 143 -21.94 18.88 -3.39
CA GLU A 143 -20.75 19.13 -4.21
C GLU A 143 -19.45 18.85 -3.46
N LYS A 144 -19.35 19.26 -2.19
CA LYS A 144 -18.18 19.01 -1.34
C LYS A 144 -17.97 17.51 -1.15
N ARG A 145 -19.02 16.73 -0.87
CA ARG A 145 -18.97 15.26 -0.79
C ARG A 145 -18.51 14.61 -2.10
N LEU A 146 -19.06 15.05 -3.24
CA LEU A 146 -18.67 14.52 -4.55
C LEU A 146 -17.20 14.78 -4.85
N LYS A 147 -16.72 16.03 -4.62
CA LYS A 147 -15.30 16.40 -4.78
C LYS A 147 -14.41 15.57 -3.85
N ALA A 148 -14.81 15.38 -2.59
CA ALA A 148 -14.06 14.58 -1.64
C ALA A 148 -13.98 13.09 -2.04
N PHE A 149 -15.09 12.49 -2.49
CA PHE A 149 -15.10 11.13 -3.01
C PHE A 149 -14.21 10.98 -4.24
N GLN A 150 -14.26 11.94 -5.18
CA GLN A 150 -13.38 11.96 -6.35
C GLN A 150 -11.90 12.03 -5.94
N THR A 151 -11.55 12.85 -4.95
CA THR A 151 -10.19 12.95 -4.41
C THR A 151 -9.75 11.63 -3.75
N ALA A 152 -10.60 11.03 -2.91
CA ALA A 152 -10.32 9.74 -2.27
C ALA A 152 -10.09 8.64 -3.32
N ARG A 153 -10.92 8.60 -4.36
CA ARG A 153 -10.74 7.68 -5.49
C ARG A 153 -9.47 7.98 -6.28
N ALA A 154 -9.14 9.25 -6.51
CA ALA A 154 -7.97 9.66 -7.27
C ALA A 154 -6.63 9.35 -6.58
N LEU A 155 -6.60 9.42 -5.25
CA LEU A 155 -5.44 9.13 -4.40
C LEU A 155 -5.36 7.67 -3.95
N GLY A 156 -6.48 6.94 -3.92
CA GLY A 156 -6.55 5.52 -3.58
C GLY A 156 -6.62 4.62 -4.82
N GLN A 157 -7.73 3.88 -4.98
CA GLN A 157 -7.91 2.86 -6.03
C GLN A 157 -7.61 3.35 -7.46
N GLY A 158 -7.97 4.60 -7.78
CA GLY A 158 -7.67 5.19 -9.08
C GLY A 158 -6.18 5.40 -9.32
N ALA A 159 -5.41 5.73 -8.28
CA ALA A 159 -3.95 5.81 -8.36
C ALA A 159 -3.33 4.44 -8.59
N LEU A 160 -3.76 3.44 -7.81
CA LEU A 160 -3.28 2.07 -7.93
C LEU A 160 -3.49 1.51 -9.34
N ARG A 161 -4.66 1.76 -9.93
CA ARG A 161 -4.95 1.38 -11.32
C ARG A 161 -4.05 2.08 -12.34
N ARG A 162 -3.75 3.38 -12.16
CA ARG A 162 -2.83 4.12 -13.05
C ARG A 162 -1.37 3.66 -12.90
N MET A 163 -0.97 3.25 -11.71
CA MET A 163 0.36 2.71 -11.43
C MET A 163 0.52 1.22 -11.81
N GLY A 164 -0.53 0.57 -12.31
CA GLY A 164 -0.49 -0.81 -12.80
C GLY A 164 -0.79 -1.89 -11.77
N GLN A 165 -1.24 -1.54 -10.56
CA GLN A 165 -1.61 -2.50 -9.50
C GLN A 165 -3.09 -2.32 -9.09
N PRO A 166 -4.08 -2.61 -9.97
CA PRO A 166 -5.48 -2.49 -9.61
C PRO A 166 -5.84 -3.40 -8.42
N THR A 167 -6.60 -2.87 -7.46
CA THR A 167 -7.04 -3.63 -6.29
C THR A 167 -7.95 -4.79 -6.72
N TRP A 168 -7.67 -6.00 -6.22
CA TRP A 168 -8.47 -7.21 -6.47
C TRP A 168 -8.52 -7.70 -7.92
N LEU A 169 -7.69 -7.16 -8.81
CA LEU A 169 -7.58 -7.62 -10.20
C LEU A 169 -6.11 -7.93 -10.56
N PRO A 170 -5.48 -8.92 -9.92
CA PRO A 170 -4.15 -9.36 -10.37
C PRO A 170 -4.23 -9.89 -11.81
N PRO A 171 -3.19 -9.66 -12.62
CA PRO A 171 -3.19 -10.08 -14.03
C PRO A 171 -3.11 -11.60 -14.21
N SER A 172 -2.71 -12.34 -13.17
CA SER A 172 -2.50 -13.79 -13.22
C SER A 172 -2.84 -14.48 -11.89
N PRO A 173 -3.03 -15.81 -11.88
CA PRO A 173 -3.22 -16.58 -10.64
C PRO A 173 -2.04 -16.52 -9.66
N VAL A 174 -0.82 -16.23 -10.15
CA VAL A 174 0.36 -16.06 -9.28
C VAL A 174 0.41 -14.69 -8.61
N GLY A 175 -0.49 -13.78 -9.00
CA GLY A 175 -0.60 -12.44 -8.44
C GLY A 175 0.09 -11.38 -9.28
N PHE A 176 0.65 -10.40 -8.59
CA PHE A 176 1.43 -9.31 -9.15
C PHE A 176 2.92 -9.68 -9.18
N GLU A 177 3.66 -9.10 -10.13
CA GLU A 177 5.11 -9.26 -10.19
C GLU A 177 5.77 -8.73 -8.91
N GLU A 178 6.80 -9.40 -8.42
CA GLU A 178 7.55 -8.98 -7.23
C GLU A 178 8.86 -8.24 -7.59
N GLY A 179 9.26 -8.32 -8.86
CA GLY A 179 10.54 -7.85 -9.36
C GLY A 179 10.69 -6.33 -9.41
N PHE A 180 11.89 -5.82 -9.13
CA PHE A 180 12.17 -4.38 -9.15
C PHE A 180 11.77 -3.69 -10.47
N SER A 181 12.16 -4.31 -11.61
CA SER A 181 11.92 -3.77 -12.95
C SER A 181 10.45 -3.67 -13.32
N ALA A 182 9.58 -4.46 -12.67
CA ALA A 182 8.14 -4.42 -12.91
C ALA A 182 7.47 -3.15 -12.36
N TRP A 183 8.10 -2.47 -11.39
CA TRP A 183 7.48 -1.36 -10.64
C TRP A 183 8.19 -0.02 -10.75
N ILE A 184 9.42 0.00 -11.28
CA ILE A 184 10.25 1.19 -11.47
C ILE A 184 10.51 1.40 -12.97
N THR A 185 9.42 1.55 -13.72
CA THR A 185 9.46 1.98 -15.13
C THR A 185 9.26 3.50 -15.25
N GLY A 186 9.65 4.10 -16.39
CA GLY A 186 9.49 5.54 -16.61
C GLY A 186 8.04 6.03 -16.47
N SER A 187 7.07 5.25 -16.94
CA SER A 187 5.63 5.58 -16.81
C SER A 187 5.15 5.48 -15.36
N GLN A 188 5.56 4.45 -14.62
CA GLN A 188 5.18 4.28 -13.21
C GLN A 188 5.80 5.36 -12.32
N LEU A 189 7.06 5.72 -12.55
CA LEU A 189 7.71 6.81 -11.83
C LEU A 189 7.02 8.16 -12.11
N ALA A 190 6.62 8.43 -13.35
CA ALA A 190 5.86 9.63 -13.68
C ALA A 190 4.50 9.66 -12.95
N GLU A 191 3.79 8.53 -12.89
CA GLU A 191 2.53 8.43 -12.14
C GLU A 191 2.73 8.61 -10.63
N ARG A 192 3.80 8.05 -10.06
CA ARG A 192 4.17 8.25 -8.64
C ARG A 192 4.46 9.72 -8.34
N LEU A 193 5.26 10.38 -9.18
CA LEU A 193 5.53 11.81 -9.04
C LEU A 193 4.24 12.64 -9.11
N ALA A 194 3.38 12.34 -10.09
CA ALA A 194 2.10 13.02 -10.23
C ALA A 194 1.19 12.77 -9.02
N TRP A 195 1.20 11.54 -8.47
CA TRP A 195 0.45 11.21 -7.26
C TRP A 195 1.00 11.94 -6.04
N ALA A 196 2.32 11.93 -5.82
CA ALA A 196 2.99 12.61 -4.72
C ALA A 196 2.65 14.10 -4.69
N ARG A 197 2.66 14.75 -5.86
CA ARG A 197 2.26 16.16 -5.98
C ARG A 197 0.81 16.40 -5.58
N ARG A 198 -0.12 15.53 -6.01
CA ARG A 198 -1.54 15.65 -5.64
C ARG A 198 -1.74 15.41 -4.15
N ALA A 199 -1.10 14.39 -3.59
CA ALA A 199 -1.18 14.04 -2.17
C ALA A 199 -0.58 15.15 -1.29
N ALA A 200 0.60 15.66 -1.63
CA ALA A 200 1.22 16.78 -0.93
C ALA A 200 0.35 18.06 -0.99
N ALA A 201 -0.22 18.39 -2.15
CA ALA A 201 -1.12 19.54 -2.29
C ALA A 201 -2.41 19.41 -1.47
N GLN A 202 -2.89 18.18 -1.28
CA GLN A 202 -4.09 17.88 -0.53
C GLN A 202 -3.86 17.86 0.98
N PHE A 203 -2.76 17.28 1.45
CA PHE A 203 -2.55 16.96 2.87
C PHE A 203 -1.34 17.65 3.51
N GLY A 204 -0.37 18.11 2.72
CA GLY A 204 0.93 18.58 3.19
C GLY A 204 1.10 20.10 3.22
N ARG A 205 0.00 20.86 3.36
CA ARG A 205 0.07 22.34 3.29
C ARG A 205 0.81 22.95 4.48
N ASP A 206 0.62 22.37 5.66
CA ASP A 206 1.14 22.93 6.90
C ASP A 206 2.53 22.36 7.26
N GLU A 207 2.90 21.22 6.68
CA GLU A 207 4.14 20.51 6.95
C GLU A 207 5.40 21.23 6.41
N ASP A 208 6.50 21.20 7.17
CA ASP A 208 7.81 21.64 6.68
C ASP A 208 8.52 20.50 5.92
N PRO A 209 9.07 20.73 4.70
CA PRO A 209 9.73 19.68 3.93
C PRO A 209 10.92 19.01 4.60
N ARG A 210 11.67 19.72 5.45
CA ARG A 210 12.86 19.18 6.12
C ARG A 210 12.45 18.31 7.29
N GLU A 211 11.43 18.72 8.03
CA GLU A 211 10.83 17.91 9.09
C GLU A 211 10.17 16.66 8.50
N PHE A 212 9.42 16.82 7.40
CA PHE A 212 8.82 15.72 6.66
C PHE A 212 9.86 14.73 6.12
N LEU A 213 10.97 15.22 5.56
CA LEU A 213 12.07 14.36 5.13
C LEU A 213 12.63 13.54 6.29
N LYS A 214 12.87 14.18 7.43
CA LYS A 214 13.41 13.51 8.63
C LYS A 214 12.45 12.45 9.17
N SER A 215 11.16 12.76 9.25
CA SER A 215 10.15 11.83 9.77
C SER A 215 9.86 10.67 8.80
N THR A 216 10.03 10.89 7.50
CA THR A 216 9.69 9.90 6.46
C THR A 216 10.85 8.99 6.08
N LEU A 217 12.06 9.54 5.96
CA LEU A 217 13.24 8.82 5.47
C LEU A 217 14.28 8.52 6.55
N ALA A 218 14.28 9.29 7.65
CA ALA A 218 15.22 9.13 8.77
C ALA A 218 16.68 8.92 8.30
N ASP A 219 17.28 7.80 8.67
CA ASP A 219 18.64 7.35 8.35
C ASP A 219 18.84 6.92 6.89
N ALA A 220 17.76 6.61 6.17
CA ALA A 220 17.85 6.27 4.75
C ALA A 220 18.10 7.49 3.85
N ALA A 221 17.89 8.72 4.34
CA ALA A 221 18.01 9.93 3.52
C ALA A 221 19.45 10.21 3.08
N ARG A 222 19.71 10.21 1.76
CA ARG A 222 21.02 10.57 1.21
C ARG A 222 21.26 12.08 1.26
N ASP A 223 22.53 12.48 1.34
CA ASP A 223 22.95 13.89 1.34
C ASP A 223 22.41 14.67 0.15
N GLU A 224 22.35 14.04 -1.03
CA GLU A 224 21.79 14.64 -2.24
C GLU A 224 20.29 14.93 -2.08
N THR A 225 19.52 13.97 -1.57
CA THR A 225 18.08 14.13 -1.32
C THR A 225 17.82 15.22 -0.28
N ILE A 226 18.60 15.26 0.80
CA ILE A 226 18.55 16.30 1.82
C ILE A 226 18.78 17.68 1.18
N ARG A 227 19.83 17.80 0.36
CA ARG A 227 20.17 19.05 -0.32
C ARG A 227 19.05 19.50 -1.26
N VAL A 228 18.56 18.61 -2.13
CA VAL A 228 17.52 18.93 -3.12
C VAL A 228 16.21 19.36 -2.44
N VAL A 229 15.80 18.66 -1.38
CA VAL A 229 14.59 19.03 -0.62
C VAL A 229 14.77 20.35 0.12
N SER A 230 15.96 20.63 0.65
CA SER A 230 16.25 21.90 1.33
C SER A 230 16.19 23.13 0.44
N GLN A 231 16.35 22.94 -0.88
CA GLN A 231 16.33 23.96 -1.94
C GLN A 231 14.99 24.04 -2.68
N ALA A 232 13.98 23.29 -2.23
CA ALA A 232 12.69 23.26 -2.91
C ALA A 232 12.04 24.66 -2.94
N PRO A 233 11.45 25.07 -4.08
CA PRO A 233 10.92 26.42 -4.25
C PRO A 233 9.67 26.70 -3.39
N ASN A 234 9.00 25.65 -2.92
CA ASN A 234 7.84 25.74 -2.04
C ASN A 234 7.64 24.42 -1.28
N LYS A 235 6.79 24.45 -0.24
CA LYS A 235 6.48 23.28 0.61
C LYS A 235 6.00 22.07 -0.20
N ILE A 236 5.04 22.26 -1.11
CA ILE A 236 4.46 21.17 -1.90
C ILE A 236 5.52 20.50 -2.77
N SER A 237 6.38 21.26 -3.42
CA SER A 237 7.51 20.73 -4.19
C SER A 237 8.48 19.96 -3.29
N GLY A 238 8.79 20.47 -2.10
CA GLY A 238 9.65 19.78 -1.13
C GLY A 238 9.09 18.43 -0.70
N LEU A 239 7.83 18.37 -0.28
CA LEU A 239 7.15 17.12 0.09
C LEU A 239 7.05 16.14 -1.09
N THR A 240 6.78 16.66 -2.28
CA THR A 240 6.74 15.87 -3.51
C THR A 240 8.10 15.23 -3.79
N LEU A 241 9.20 15.98 -3.62
CA LEU A 241 10.56 15.48 -3.83
C LEU A 241 10.92 14.38 -2.83
N VAL A 242 10.50 14.49 -1.56
CA VAL A 242 10.67 13.43 -0.57
C VAL A 242 9.96 12.14 -1.02
N LEU A 243 8.69 12.22 -1.40
CA LEU A 243 7.91 11.05 -1.85
C LEU A 243 8.35 10.50 -3.22
N ALA A 244 9.00 11.31 -4.05
CA ALA A 244 9.53 10.90 -5.35
C ALA A 244 10.99 10.39 -5.27
N SER A 245 11.64 10.53 -4.12
CA SER A 245 13.04 10.14 -3.92
C SER A 245 13.27 8.65 -4.17
N PRO A 246 14.46 8.24 -4.65
CA PRO A 246 14.83 6.83 -4.78
C PRO A 246 14.62 6.03 -3.48
N GLU A 247 14.95 6.63 -2.34
CA GLU A 247 14.87 6.04 -1.01
C GLU A 247 13.43 5.74 -0.62
N PHE A 248 12.49 6.65 -0.90
CA PHE A 248 11.07 6.41 -0.66
C PHE A 248 10.47 5.35 -1.60
N ASN A 249 11.03 5.20 -2.80
CA ASN A 249 10.57 4.22 -3.78
C ASN A 249 11.10 2.81 -3.55
N ARG A 250 11.94 2.62 -2.52
CA ARG A 250 12.58 1.35 -2.19
C ARG A 250 12.13 0.83 -0.83
N ARG A 251 12.32 -0.47 -0.63
CA ARG A 251 12.21 -1.17 0.65
C ARG A 251 13.28 -2.25 0.73
#